data_AF-A0A4P5X8B8-F1
#
_entry.id   AF-A0A4P5X8B8-F1
#
_cell.length_a   1.000
_cell.length_b   1.000
_cell.length_c   1.000
_cell.angle_alpha   90.00
_cell.angle_beta   90.00
_cell.angle_gamma   90.00
#
_symmetry.space_group_name_H-M   'P 1'
#
loop_
_entity.id
_entity.type
_entity.pdbx_description
1 polymer ?
#
loop_
_entity_poly.entity_id
_entity_poly.type
_entity_poly.pdbx_seq_one_letter_code
_entity_poly.pdbx_strand_id
1 'polypeptide(L)'
;MTMIPFDTSAQPVVIAETKPERVVVPVPAADAPAIVRSLADFEIAGDYAAALKATLRDVADLSESDREKLVAWLEARKDSTAFPTLFMLARTHQDAGRGEDAAKWYMAGSLMGLIDAARFGDGSASNAVREVEAQFSDIRQRLRQDSTPRVQAVTFSLEIEEQLASRQAPLWIAARAQSAVAGDPTPLLARANWEAKGKNYHDMFRGFVERAGKMSVVELVWDF
;
A
#
# COMPACT_ATOMS: atom_id res chain seq x y z
N MET A 1 21.13 37.50 -33.90
CA MET A 1 20.45 36.23 -33.57
C MET A 1 21.44 35.43 -32.74
N THR A 2 21.36 35.57 -31.43
CA THR A 2 22.40 35.11 -30.49
C THR A 2 21.97 33.77 -29.92
N MET A 3 22.74 32.72 -30.17
CA MET A 3 22.48 31.39 -29.61
C MET A 3 22.92 31.36 -28.15
N ILE A 4 21.99 30.99 -27.26
CA ILE A 4 22.26 30.70 -25.84
C ILE A 4 22.81 29.27 -25.79
N PRO A 5 24.01 29.03 -25.21
CA PRO A 5 24.51 27.68 -25.03
C PRO A 5 23.68 26.94 -23.98
N PHE A 6 23.23 25.74 -24.31
CA PHE A 6 22.63 24.78 -23.37
C PHE A 6 23.72 24.32 -22.40
N ASP A 7 23.61 24.72 -21.14
CA ASP A 7 24.44 24.21 -20.06
C ASP A 7 23.96 22.80 -19.69
N THR A 8 24.79 21.79 -19.98
CA THR A 8 24.55 20.38 -19.66
C THR A 8 25.06 19.97 -18.27
N SER A 9 25.31 20.92 -17.37
CA SER A 9 25.72 20.63 -15.99
C SER A 9 24.55 20.21 -15.08
N ALA A 10 23.69 19.30 -15.54
CA ALA A 10 22.87 18.51 -14.63
C ALA A 10 23.78 17.48 -13.95
N GLN A 11 24.43 17.89 -12.86
CA GLN A 11 25.14 16.92 -12.02
C GLN A 11 24.13 15.88 -11.51
N PRO A 12 24.45 14.57 -11.56
CA PRO A 12 23.63 13.58 -10.89
C PRO A 12 23.58 13.94 -9.40
N VAL A 13 22.38 14.18 -8.88
CA VAL A 13 22.17 14.36 -7.44
C VAL A 13 22.47 13.01 -6.79
N VAL A 14 23.70 12.86 -6.30
CA VAL A 14 24.04 11.80 -5.35
C VAL A 14 23.31 12.14 -4.07
N ILE A 15 22.12 11.57 -3.89
CA ILE A 15 21.42 11.60 -2.62
C ILE A 15 22.31 10.81 -1.67
N ALA A 16 22.93 11.52 -0.72
CA ALA A 16 23.71 10.91 0.34
C ALA A 16 22.89 9.78 0.96
N GLU A 17 23.40 8.55 0.84
CA GLU A 17 22.85 7.38 1.49
C GLU A 17 22.83 7.65 3.00
N THR A 18 21.71 8.12 3.53
CA THR A 18 21.39 7.86 4.93
C THR A 18 21.25 6.35 5.02
N LYS A 19 22.36 5.72 5.42
CA LYS A 19 22.50 4.32 5.81
C LYS A 19 21.14 3.82 6.30
N PRO A 20 20.51 2.79 5.68
CA PRO A 20 19.21 2.34 6.11
C PRO A 20 19.32 2.05 7.60
N GLU A 21 18.56 2.82 8.38
CA GLU A 21 18.37 2.54 9.79
C GLU A 21 17.94 1.07 9.81
N ARG A 22 18.78 0.21 10.40
CA ARG A 22 18.56 -1.24 10.40
C ARG A 22 17.13 -1.42 10.87
N VAL A 23 16.23 -1.80 9.96
CA VAL A 23 14.91 -2.29 10.33
C VAL A 23 15.23 -3.50 11.20
N VAL A 24 15.09 -3.35 12.51
CA VAL A 24 15.24 -4.45 13.45
C VAL A 24 14.01 -5.30 13.20
N VAL A 25 14.07 -6.20 12.21
CA VAL A 25 12.99 -7.13 11.91
C VAL A 25 12.86 -8.02 13.15
N PRO A 26 11.76 -7.93 13.92
CA PRO A 26 11.56 -8.84 15.05
C PRO A 26 11.56 -10.27 14.51
N VAL A 27 12.50 -11.09 14.99
CA VAL A 27 12.50 -12.52 14.71
C VAL A 27 11.14 -13.08 15.16
N PRO A 28 10.41 -13.81 14.30
CA PRO A 28 9.16 -14.43 14.69
C PRO A 28 9.34 -15.27 15.95
N ALA A 29 8.37 -15.23 16.87
CA ALA A 29 8.37 -16.11 18.04
C ALA A 29 8.46 -17.58 17.60
N ALA A 30 9.01 -18.44 18.46
CA ALA A 30 9.21 -19.85 18.13
C ALA A 30 7.90 -20.59 17.74
N ASP A 31 6.76 -20.09 18.19
CA ASP A 31 5.41 -20.59 17.91
C ASP A 31 4.69 -19.83 16.80
N ALA A 32 5.41 -19.03 16.02
CA ALA A 32 4.83 -18.28 14.90
C ALA A 32 4.34 -19.22 13.79
N PRO A 33 3.19 -18.91 13.16
CA PRO A 33 2.70 -19.65 12.01
C PRO A 33 3.75 -19.74 10.89
N ALA A 34 3.69 -20.80 10.08
CA ALA A 34 4.63 -20.98 8.96
C ALA A 34 4.65 -19.78 8.00
N ILE A 35 3.48 -19.21 7.69
CA ILE A 35 3.36 -18.01 6.85
C ILE A 35 4.07 -16.79 7.44
N VAL A 36 4.01 -16.59 8.76
CA VAL A 36 4.69 -15.48 9.44
C VAL A 36 6.21 -15.65 9.36
N ARG A 37 6.70 -16.89 9.51
CA ARG A 37 8.12 -17.20 9.34
C ARG A 37 8.59 -16.97 7.91
N SER A 38 7.85 -17.46 6.93
CA SER A 38 8.17 -17.23 5.51
C SER A 38 8.19 -15.75 5.14
N LEU A 39 7.24 -14.96 5.64
CA LEU A 39 7.22 -13.52 5.39
C LEU A 39 8.40 -12.79 6.03
N ALA A 40 8.77 -13.16 7.26
CA ALA A 40 9.96 -12.63 7.90
C ALA A 40 11.25 -13.02 7.14
N ASP A 41 11.33 -14.26 6.65
CA ASP A 41 12.48 -14.73 5.87
C ASP A 41 12.61 -13.95 4.55
N PHE A 42 11.50 -13.68 3.85
CA PHE A 42 11.52 -12.84 2.66
C PHE A 42 11.92 -11.38 2.96
N GLU A 43 11.47 -10.83 4.10
CA GLU A 43 11.82 -9.47 4.52
C GLU A 43 13.33 -9.36 4.75
N ILE A 44 13.91 -10.35 5.46
CA ILE A 44 15.34 -10.45 5.73
C ILE A 44 16.14 -10.63 4.43
N ALA A 45 15.63 -11.44 3.50
CA ALA A 45 16.27 -11.69 2.21
C ALA A 45 16.15 -10.53 1.22
N GLY A 46 15.24 -9.58 1.45
CA GLY A 46 14.92 -8.50 0.51
C GLY A 46 14.18 -8.96 -0.76
N ASP A 47 13.63 -10.17 -0.77
CA ASP A 47 12.91 -10.73 -1.92
C ASP A 47 11.41 -10.40 -1.85
N TYR A 48 11.10 -9.11 -2.01
CA TYR A 48 9.75 -8.57 -1.90
C TYR A 48 8.82 -9.07 -3.02
N ALA A 49 9.38 -9.44 -4.18
CA ALA A 49 8.62 -9.98 -5.30
C ALA A 49 8.12 -11.40 -5.04
N ALA A 50 8.96 -12.27 -4.45
CA ALA A 50 8.55 -13.60 -4.01
C ALA A 50 7.57 -13.53 -2.83
N ALA A 51 7.85 -12.65 -1.86
CA ALA A 51 6.98 -12.43 -0.71
C ALA A 51 5.54 -12.13 -1.14
N LEU A 52 5.38 -11.21 -2.10
CA LEU A 52 4.09 -10.78 -2.65
C LEU A 52 3.32 -11.91 -3.35
N LYS A 53 4.03 -12.84 -4.02
CA LYS A 53 3.39 -14.02 -4.65
C LYS A 53 2.92 -15.03 -3.60
N ALA A 54 3.67 -15.18 -2.50
CA ALA A 54 3.33 -16.10 -1.42
C ALA A 54 2.17 -15.60 -0.54
N THR A 55 1.98 -14.28 -0.43
CA THR A 55 1.16 -13.70 0.65
C THR A 55 -0.35 -13.86 0.53
N LEU A 56 -0.87 -14.09 -0.68
CA LEU A 56 -2.31 -14.00 -0.92
C LEU A 56 -2.96 -15.37 -1.21
N ARG A 57 -2.16 -16.43 -1.40
CA ARG A 57 -2.68 -17.77 -1.71
C ARG A 57 -2.95 -18.61 -0.46
N ASP A 58 -2.16 -18.44 0.59
CA ASP A 58 -2.12 -19.41 1.70
C ASP A 58 -2.85 -18.95 2.97
N VAL A 59 -3.54 -17.81 2.92
CA VAL A 59 -4.26 -17.24 4.09
C VAL A 59 -5.59 -17.94 4.36
N ALA A 60 -6.22 -18.51 3.33
CA ALA A 60 -7.51 -19.17 3.45
C ALA A 60 -7.45 -20.41 4.37
N ASP A 61 -6.36 -21.20 4.27
CA ASP A 61 -6.21 -22.49 4.95
C ASP A 61 -5.66 -22.38 6.38
N LEU A 62 -5.40 -21.15 6.88
CA LEU A 62 -4.91 -20.95 8.24
C LEU A 62 -5.98 -21.29 9.28
N SER A 63 -5.56 -21.94 10.36
CA SER A 63 -6.37 -22.06 11.58
C SER A 63 -6.73 -20.67 12.11
N GLU A 64 -7.84 -20.55 12.84
CA GLU A 64 -8.25 -19.28 13.46
C GLU A 64 -7.14 -18.70 14.34
N SER A 65 -6.48 -19.54 15.15
CA SER A 65 -5.36 -19.11 16.01
C SER A 65 -4.18 -18.56 15.19
N ASP A 66 -3.78 -19.25 14.12
CA ASP A 66 -2.68 -18.78 13.27
C ASP A 66 -3.03 -17.50 12.52
N ARG A 67 -4.31 -17.35 12.17
CA ARG A 67 -4.85 -16.16 11.52
C ARG A 67 -4.78 -14.94 12.45
N GLU A 68 -5.15 -15.08 13.72
CA GLU A 68 -5.02 -13.99 14.70
C GLU A 68 -3.55 -13.62 14.94
N LYS A 69 -2.65 -14.61 15.00
CA LYS A 69 -1.20 -14.34 15.09
C LYS A 69 -0.69 -13.59 13.86
N LEU A 70 -1.17 -13.93 12.67
CA LEU A 70 -0.84 -13.21 11.44
C LEU A 70 -1.37 -11.77 11.48
N VAL A 71 -2.62 -11.54 11.89
CA VAL A 71 -3.18 -10.18 12.05
C VAL A 71 -2.32 -9.36 13.00
N ALA A 72 -2.01 -9.88 14.19
CA ALA A 72 -1.17 -9.19 15.17
C ALA A 72 0.23 -8.85 14.62
N TRP A 73 0.83 -9.78 13.85
CA TRP A 73 2.13 -9.56 13.23
C TRP A 73 2.10 -8.47 12.16
N LEU A 74 1.02 -8.42 11.35
CA LEU A 74 0.81 -7.43 10.30
C LEU A 74 0.50 -6.04 10.87
N GLU A 75 -0.34 -5.96 11.91
CA GLU A 75 -0.63 -4.70 12.62
C GLU A 75 0.63 -4.05 13.19
N ALA A 76 1.52 -4.85 13.76
CA ALA A 76 2.82 -4.40 14.25
C ALA A 76 3.77 -3.92 13.14
N ARG A 77 3.42 -4.13 11.87
CA ARG A 77 4.21 -3.81 10.67
C ARG A 77 3.42 -3.02 9.63
N LYS A 78 2.32 -2.37 10.03
CA LYS A 78 1.46 -1.62 9.10
C LYS A 78 2.19 -0.43 8.45
N ASP A 79 3.26 0.05 9.06
CA ASP A 79 4.18 1.05 8.54
C ASP A 79 5.30 0.48 7.64
N SER A 80 5.46 -0.85 7.61
CA SER A 80 6.48 -1.52 6.79
C SER A 80 6.28 -1.20 5.32
N THR A 81 7.42 -0.95 4.66
CA THR A 81 7.52 -0.66 3.23
C THR A 81 7.82 -1.92 2.42
N ALA A 82 8.18 -3.02 3.08
CA ALA A 82 8.61 -4.27 2.45
C ALA A 82 7.48 -4.99 1.72
N PHE A 83 6.25 -4.88 2.22
CA PHE A 83 5.08 -5.62 1.74
C PHE A 83 3.85 -4.72 1.61
N PRO A 84 2.82 -5.12 0.84
CA PRO A 84 1.52 -4.45 0.87
C PRO A 84 0.74 -4.84 2.13
N THR A 85 1.28 -4.57 3.32
CA THR A 85 0.78 -5.05 4.62
C THR A 85 -0.70 -4.74 4.84
N LEU A 86 -1.16 -3.55 4.44
CA LEU A 86 -2.57 -3.16 4.59
C LEU A 86 -3.52 -4.01 3.75
N PHE A 87 -3.11 -4.40 2.53
CA PHE A 87 -3.88 -5.35 1.72
C PHE A 87 -3.81 -6.76 2.31
N MET A 88 -2.70 -7.15 2.93
CA MET A 88 -2.59 -8.45 3.61
C MET A 88 -3.50 -8.51 4.84
N LEU A 89 -3.62 -7.42 5.61
CA LEU A 89 -4.62 -7.31 6.68
C LEU A 89 -6.03 -7.47 6.11
N ALA A 90 -6.35 -6.76 5.02
CA ALA A 90 -7.64 -6.87 4.36
C ALA A 90 -7.98 -8.31 3.97
N ARG A 91 -7.04 -9.02 3.35
CA ARG A 91 -7.21 -10.43 2.93
C ARG A 91 -7.41 -11.34 4.14
N THR A 92 -6.60 -11.15 5.18
CA THR A 92 -6.66 -11.96 6.40
C THR A 92 -8.00 -11.80 7.11
N HIS A 93 -8.54 -10.58 7.18
CA HIS A 93 -9.89 -10.33 7.70
C HIS A 93 -10.98 -10.89 6.78
N GLN A 94 -10.84 -10.77 5.46
CA GLN A 94 -11.81 -11.32 4.50
C GLN A 94 -11.95 -12.84 4.67
N ASP A 95 -10.83 -13.55 4.68
CA ASP A 95 -10.82 -15.01 4.80
C ASP A 95 -11.25 -15.46 6.22
N ALA A 96 -11.20 -14.57 7.22
CA ALA A 96 -11.77 -14.79 8.56
C ALA A 96 -13.30 -14.57 8.62
N GLY A 97 -13.94 -14.16 7.52
CA GLY A 97 -15.35 -13.73 7.52
C GLY A 97 -15.60 -12.36 8.17
N ARG A 98 -14.55 -11.60 8.51
CA ARG A 98 -14.62 -10.26 9.12
C ARG A 98 -14.73 -9.18 8.04
N GLY A 99 -15.83 -9.20 7.29
CA GLY A 99 -15.97 -8.40 6.08
C GLY A 99 -15.91 -6.87 6.26
N GLU A 100 -16.29 -6.35 7.44
CA GLU A 100 -16.19 -4.91 7.72
C GLU A 100 -14.74 -4.47 7.92
N ASP A 101 -13.96 -5.21 8.72
CA ASP A 101 -12.54 -4.93 8.91
C ASP A 101 -11.75 -5.16 7.63
N ALA A 102 -12.13 -6.18 6.85
CA ALA A 102 -11.56 -6.40 5.52
C ALA A 102 -11.74 -5.16 4.62
N ALA A 103 -12.93 -4.56 4.62
CA ALA A 103 -13.22 -3.37 3.83
C ALA A 103 -12.43 -2.13 4.30
N LYS A 104 -12.30 -1.94 5.62
CA LYS A 104 -11.48 -0.88 6.22
C LYS A 104 -10.01 -0.99 5.79
N TRP A 105 -9.39 -2.15 5.98
CA TRP A 105 -8.00 -2.37 5.62
C TRP A 105 -7.78 -2.34 4.10
N TYR A 106 -8.73 -2.82 3.30
CA TYR A 106 -8.68 -2.71 1.84
C TYR A 106 -8.65 -1.24 1.41
N MET A 107 -9.52 -0.40 1.99
CA MET A 107 -9.58 1.01 1.64
C MET A 107 -8.32 1.77 2.10
N ALA A 108 -7.79 1.44 3.29
CA ALA A 108 -6.50 1.95 3.76
C ALA A 108 -5.36 1.55 2.82
N GLY A 109 -5.29 0.28 2.41
CA GLY A 109 -4.30 -0.19 1.44
C GLY A 109 -4.42 0.50 0.08
N SER A 110 -5.64 0.75 -0.39
CA SER A 110 -5.91 1.43 -1.66
C SER A 110 -5.43 2.88 -1.63
N LEU A 111 -5.81 3.66 -0.61
CA LEU A 111 -5.36 5.05 -0.45
C LEU A 111 -3.83 5.13 -0.34
N MET A 112 -3.26 4.35 0.57
CA MET A 112 -1.81 4.33 0.81
C MET A 112 -1.04 3.87 -0.42
N GLY A 113 -1.53 2.86 -1.14
CA GLY A 113 -0.96 2.38 -2.38
C GLY A 113 -0.94 3.45 -3.47
N LEU A 114 -2.03 4.22 -3.62
CA LEU A 114 -2.10 5.33 -4.59
C LEU A 114 -1.13 6.46 -4.24
N ILE A 115 -1.06 6.86 -2.97
CA ILE A 115 -0.13 7.88 -2.47
C ILE A 115 1.31 7.44 -2.70
N ASP A 116 1.62 6.17 -2.38
CA ASP A 116 2.94 5.62 -2.57
C ASP A 116 3.31 5.50 -4.04
N ALA A 117 2.40 5.01 -4.89
CA ALA A 117 2.63 4.90 -6.33
C ALA A 117 2.89 6.28 -6.94
N ALA A 118 2.27 7.33 -6.41
CA ALA A 118 2.55 8.72 -6.81
C ALA A 118 3.96 9.20 -6.47
N ARG A 119 4.69 8.52 -5.57
CA ARG A 119 6.12 8.78 -5.31
C ARG A 119 7.00 8.38 -6.49
N PHE A 120 6.50 7.54 -7.39
CA PHE A 120 7.22 7.07 -8.57
C PHE A 120 6.76 7.82 -9.83
N GLY A 121 7.69 7.97 -10.78
CA GLY A 121 7.47 8.75 -12.01
C GLY A 121 6.78 8.03 -13.16
N ASP A 122 6.53 6.72 -13.04
CA ASP A 122 6.00 5.91 -14.14
C ASP A 122 4.67 5.21 -13.79
N GLY A 123 3.95 4.76 -14.83
CA GLY A 123 2.66 4.11 -14.68
C GLY A 123 2.72 2.68 -14.11
N SER A 124 3.91 2.09 -14.00
CA SER A 124 4.07 0.71 -13.54
C SER A 124 3.92 0.58 -12.02
N ALA A 125 4.29 1.61 -11.26
CA ALA A 125 3.97 1.70 -9.84
C ALA A 125 2.44 1.68 -9.57
N SER A 126 1.66 2.40 -10.38
CA SER A 126 0.20 2.36 -10.29
C SER A 126 -0.37 1.00 -10.70
N ASN A 127 0.23 0.33 -11.69
CA ASN A 127 -0.18 -1.02 -12.08
C ASN A 127 0.07 -2.04 -10.97
N ALA A 128 1.16 -1.92 -10.22
CA ALA A 128 1.44 -2.78 -9.07
C ALA A 128 0.31 -2.74 -8.02
N VAL A 129 -0.20 -1.54 -7.73
CA VAL A 129 -1.35 -1.35 -6.83
C VAL A 129 -2.60 -2.00 -7.41
N ARG A 130 -2.91 -1.73 -8.69
CA ARG A 130 -4.09 -2.30 -9.37
C ARG A 130 -4.09 -3.83 -9.40
N GLU A 131 -2.93 -4.46 -9.58
CA GLU A 131 -2.79 -5.92 -9.56
C GLU A 131 -3.12 -6.51 -8.17
N VAL A 132 -2.77 -5.80 -7.10
CA VAL A 132 -3.15 -6.20 -5.74
C VAL A 132 -4.64 -5.97 -5.52
N GLU A 133 -5.17 -4.80 -5.89
CA GLU A 133 -6.60 -4.46 -5.76
C GLU A 133 -7.53 -5.39 -6.56
N ALA A 134 -7.06 -5.92 -7.69
CA ALA A 134 -7.82 -6.85 -8.53
C ALA A 134 -8.27 -8.10 -7.77
N GLN A 135 -7.55 -8.49 -6.72
CA GLN A 135 -7.84 -9.66 -5.88
C GLN A 135 -8.98 -9.43 -4.88
N PHE A 136 -9.48 -8.20 -4.77
CA PHE A 136 -10.54 -7.80 -3.83
C PHE A 136 -11.85 -7.44 -4.56
N SER A 137 -12.21 -8.18 -5.61
CA SER A 137 -13.47 -7.97 -6.36
C SER A 137 -14.70 -7.89 -5.46
N ASP A 138 -14.78 -8.78 -4.47
CA ASP A 138 -15.98 -8.95 -3.64
C ASP A 138 -16.14 -7.77 -2.67
N ILE A 139 -15.04 -7.34 -2.05
CA ILE A 139 -15.03 -6.14 -1.20
C ILE A 139 -15.41 -4.91 -2.04
N ARG A 140 -14.82 -4.75 -3.22
CA ARG A 140 -15.14 -3.62 -4.12
C ARG A 140 -16.60 -3.62 -4.51
N GLN A 141 -17.17 -4.77 -4.85
CA GLN A 141 -18.59 -4.90 -5.19
C GLN A 141 -19.47 -4.50 -4.01
N ARG A 142 -19.19 -5.02 -2.81
CA ARG A 142 -19.93 -4.67 -1.58
C ARG A 142 -19.88 -3.16 -1.31
N LEU A 143 -18.69 -2.57 -1.39
CA LEU A 143 -18.50 -1.13 -1.14
C LEU A 143 -19.17 -0.24 -2.19
N ARG A 144 -19.40 -0.72 -3.41
CA ARG A 144 -20.21 0.01 -4.41
C ARG A 144 -21.71 -0.05 -4.11
N GLN A 145 -22.17 -1.14 -3.51
CA GLN A 145 -23.60 -1.39 -3.26
C GLN A 145 -24.12 -0.73 -1.97
N ASP A 146 -23.26 -0.55 -0.96
CA ASP A 146 -23.65 0.01 0.33
C ASP A 146 -22.73 1.18 0.74
N SER A 147 -23.31 2.37 0.85
CA SER A 147 -22.58 3.58 1.21
C SER A 147 -22.12 3.59 2.66
N THR A 148 -22.81 2.91 3.57
CA THR A 148 -22.51 2.95 5.02
C THR A 148 -21.14 2.34 5.35
N PRO A 149 -20.86 1.06 5.01
CA PRO A 149 -19.53 0.47 5.22
C PRO A 149 -18.47 1.17 4.37
N ARG A 150 -18.85 1.77 3.22
CA ARG A 150 -17.93 2.57 2.40
C ARG A 150 -17.45 3.82 3.12
N VAL A 151 -18.35 4.59 3.73
CA VAL A 151 -18.00 5.77 4.52
C VAL A 151 -17.11 5.39 5.69
N GLN A 152 -17.45 4.34 6.42
CA GLN A 152 -16.63 3.86 7.54
C GLN A 152 -15.22 3.45 7.08
N ALA A 153 -15.11 2.73 5.95
CA ALA A 153 -13.82 2.32 5.40
C ALA A 153 -12.99 3.50 4.89
N VAL A 154 -13.62 4.51 4.25
CA VAL A 154 -12.92 5.72 3.80
C VAL A 154 -12.45 6.56 4.99
N THR A 155 -13.29 6.76 6.00
CA THR A 155 -12.88 7.48 7.23
C THR A 155 -11.69 6.78 7.90
N PHE A 156 -11.78 5.45 8.08
CA PHE A 156 -10.66 4.67 8.61
C PHE A 156 -9.39 4.81 7.77
N SER A 157 -9.50 4.79 6.43
CA SER A 157 -8.32 4.92 5.56
C SER A 157 -7.61 6.27 5.72
N LEU A 158 -8.35 7.35 5.95
CA LEU A 158 -7.79 8.68 6.19
C LEU A 158 -7.06 8.73 7.53
N GLU A 159 -7.62 8.12 8.57
CA GLU A 159 -6.98 8.03 9.90
C GLU A 159 -5.67 7.22 9.83
N ILE A 160 -5.66 6.11 9.10
CA ILE A 160 -4.44 5.31 8.89
C ILE A 160 -3.41 6.07 8.06
N GLU A 161 -3.83 6.80 7.03
CA GLU A 161 -2.92 7.62 6.22
C GLU A 161 -2.23 8.69 7.06
N GLU A 162 -2.97 9.39 7.93
CA GLU A 162 -2.40 10.37 8.85
C GLU A 162 -1.38 9.75 9.80
N GLN A 163 -1.68 8.58 10.37
CA GLN A 163 -0.75 7.84 11.25
C GLN A 163 0.54 7.41 10.54
N LEU A 164 0.45 7.16 9.23
CA LEU A 164 1.53 6.58 8.43
C LEU A 164 2.18 7.57 7.46
N ALA A 165 1.83 8.86 7.53
CA ALA A 165 2.25 9.88 6.58
C ALA A 165 3.79 10.03 6.48
N SER A 166 4.51 9.78 7.58
CA SER A 166 5.97 9.91 7.67
C SER A 166 6.75 8.69 7.17
N ARG A 167 6.07 7.59 6.76
CA ARG A 167 6.77 6.37 6.37
C ARG A 167 7.55 6.53 5.06
N GLN A 168 8.60 5.72 4.93
CA GLN A 168 9.45 5.66 3.73
C GLN A 168 8.66 5.17 2.50
N ALA A 169 9.22 5.36 1.30
CA ALA A 169 8.59 4.85 0.07
C ALA A 169 8.53 3.30 0.09
N PRO A 170 7.46 2.68 -0.39
CA PRO A 170 7.31 1.23 -0.34
C PRO A 170 8.28 0.53 -1.31
N LEU A 171 9.07 -0.37 -0.76
CA LEU A 171 9.97 -1.24 -1.49
C LEU A 171 9.19 -2.23 -2.38
N TRP A 172 8.01 -2.67 -1.95
CA TRP A 172 7.19 -3.59 -2.76
C TRP A 172 6.67 -2.98 -4.07
N ILE A 173 6.37 -1.67 -4.08
CA ILE A 173 6.00 -0.96 -5.32
C ILE A 173 7.24 -0.74 -6.18
N ALA A 174 8.36 -0.32 -5.58
CA ALA A 174 9.62 -0.15 -6.29
C ALA A 174 10.07 -1.44 -7.01
N ALA A 175 9.89 -2.59 -6.36
CA ALA A 175 10.21 -3.90 -6.95
C ALA A 175 9.33 -4.30 -8.15
N ARG A 176 8.14 -3.70 -8.30
CA ARG A 176 7.18 -3.95 -9.38
C ARG A 176 7.22 -2.87 -10.46
N ALA A 177 7.68 -1.68 -10.13
CA ALA A 177 7.87 -0.64 -11.11
C ALA A 177 8.91 -1.11 -12.14
N GLN A 178 8.52 -1.17 -13.42
CA GLN A 178 9.14 -1.97 -14.49
C GLN A 178 10.61 -1.64 -14.79
N SER A 179 11.17 -0.59 -14.23
CA SER A 179 12.61 -0.36 -14.35
C SER A 179 13.42 -1.34 -13.47
N ALA A 180 12.81 -2.02 -12.49
CA ALA A 180 13.42 -3.18 -11.80
C ALA A 180 13.63 -4.41 -12.72
N VAL A 181 12.95 -4.47 -13.88
CA VAL A 181 13.14 -5.52 -14.90
C VAL A 181 14.21 -5.13 -15.94
N ALA A 182 14.57 -3.84 -16.02
CA ALA A 182 15.60 -3.31 -16.93
C ALA A 182 16.93 -2.96 -16.24
N GLY A 183 17.03 -3.12 -14.92
CA GLY A 183 18.28 -3.00 -14.15
C GLY A 183 18.41 -1.75 -13.28
N ASP A 184 17.56 -0.73 -13.45
CA ASP A 184 17.63 0.51 -12.68
C ASP A 184 16.30 0.80 -11.98
N PRO A 185 16.23 0.97 -10.65
CA PRO A 185 14.97 1.27 -9.95
C PRO A 185 14.36 2.61 -10.40
N THR A 186 13.02 2.69 -10.45
CA THR A 186 12.34 3.88 -10.98
C THR A 186 12.69 5.05 -10.07
N PRO A 187 13.19 6.16 -10.60
CA PRO A 187 13.56 7.28 -9.76
C PRO A 187 12.32 7.79 -9.02
N LEU A 188 12.49 8.00 -7.72
CA LEU A 188 11.51 8.74 -6.92
C LEU A 188 11.36 10.13 -7.50
N LEU A 189 10.12 10.60 -7.60
CA LEU A 189 9.85 11.98 -7.95
C LEU A 189 10.39 12.93 -6.88
N ALA A 190 10.72 14.15 -7.28
CA ALA A 190 11.00 15.21 -6.33
C ALA A 190 9.83 15.36 -5.34
N ARG A 191 10.17 15.63 -4.07
CA ARG A 191 9.21 15.63 -2.95
C ARG A 191 7.93 16.43 -3.22
N ALA A 192 8.08 17.67 -3.68
CA ALA A 192 6.95 18.53 -4.00
C ALA A 192 5.99 17.94 -5.06
N ASN A 193 6.51 17.17 -6.03
CA ASN A 193 5.71 16.61 -7.11
C ASN A 193 4.85 15.43 -6.61
N TRP A 194 5.39 14.57 -5.75
CA TRP A 194 4.60 13.45 -5.23
C TRP A 194 3.70 13.87 -4.08
N GLU A 195 4.08 14.86 -3.26
CA GLU A 195 3.19 15.40 -2.21
C GLU A 195 1.95 16.05 -2.82
N ALA A 196 2.07 16.75 -3.95
CA ALA A 196 0.93 17.30 -4.67
C ALA A 196 -0.03 16.20 -5.18
N LYS A 197 0.52 15.11 -5.75
CA LYS A 197 -0.28 13.95 -6.18
C LYS A 197 -0.92 13.23 -5.00
N GLY A 198 -0.18 13.02 -3.91
CA GLY A 198 -0.69 12.39 -2.69
C GLY A 198 -1.82 13.20 -2.07
N LYS A 199 -1.68 14.53 -2.02
CA LYS A 199 -2.74 15.45 -1.58
C LYS A 199 -4.01 15.30 -2.41
N ASN A 200 -3.90 15.15 -3.73
CA ASN A 200 -5.08 14.95 -4.58
C ASN A 200 -5.84 13.67 -4.21
N TYR A 201 -5.15 12.55 -3.94
CA TYR A 201 -5.81 11.32 -3.49
C TYR A 201 -6.43 11.47 -2.10
N HIS A 202 -5.72 12.10 -1.16
CA HIS A 202 -6.27 12.41 0.16
C HIS A 202 -7.56 13.24 0.05
N ASP A 203 -7.53 14.33 -0.73
CA ASP A 203 -8.68 15.21 -0.93
C ASP A 203 -9.85 14.50 -1.64
N MET A 204 -9.58 13.56 -2.55
CA MET A 204 -10.63 12.74 -3.16
C MET A 204 -11.36 11.91 -2.11
N PHE A 205 -10.64 11.22 -1.24
CA PHE A 205 -11.19 10.39 -0.16
C PHE A 205 -11.93 11.26 0.87
N ARG A 206 -11.34 12.38 1.30
CA ARG A 206 -12.00 13.34 2.19
C ARG A 206 -13.29 13.89 1.60
N GLY A 207 -13.25 14.31 0.34
CA GLY A 207 -14.41 14.83 -0.37
C GLY A 207 -15.55 13.80 -0.50
N PHE A 208 -15.23 12.50 -0.56
CA PHE A 208 -16.24 11.45 -0.50
C PHE A 208 -16.99 11.46 0.85
N VAL A 209 -16.27 11.49 1.98
CA VAL A 209 -16.88 11.51 3.33
C VAL A 209 -17.74 12.77 3.51
N GLU A 210 -17.24 13.92 3.08
CA GLU A 210 -17.97 15.19 3.16
C GLU A 210 -19.26 15.20 2.36
N ARG A 211 -19.29 14.57 1.18
CA ARG A 211 -20.50 14.43 0.36
C ARG A 211 -21.47 13.42 0.96
N ALA A 212 -20.98 12.32 1.51
CA ALA A 212 -21.81 11.33 2.17
C ALA A 212 -22.54 11.89 3.41
N GLY A 213 -21.93 12.83 4.12
CA GLY A 213 -22.60 13.58 5.20
C GLY A 213 -23.70 14.54 4.72
N LYS A 214 -23.79 14.82 3.41
CA LYS A 214 -24.69 15.83 2.83
C LYS A 214 -25.74 15.24 1.87
N MET A 215 -25.60 13.99 1.42
CA MET A 215 -26.43 13.37 0.39
C MET A 215 -27.21 12.16 0.93
N SER A 216 -28.44 11.95 0.43
CA SER A 216 -29.16 10.68 0.63
C SER A 216 -28.44 9.55 -0.11
N VAL A 217 -28.37 8.37 0.51
CA VAL A 217 -27.59 7.13 0.22
C VAL A 217 -27.45 6.69 -1.26
N VAL A 218 -28.22 7.23 -2.21
CA VAL A 218 -28.42 6.69 -3.57
C VAL A 218 -27.44 7.24 -4.63
N GLU A 219 -26.69 8.32 -4.40
CA GLU A 219 -25.96 9.03 -5.47
C GLU A 219 -24.42 8.97 -5.43
N LEU A 220 -23.81 8.13 -4.59
CA LEU A 220 -22.35 8.05 -4.47
C LEU A 220 -21.75 6.96 -5.38
N VAL A 221 -21.68 7.25 -6.68
CA VAL A 221 -20.91 6.43 -7.63
C VAL A 221 -19.44 6.87 -7.58
N TRP A 222 -18.55 5.90 -7.41
CA TRP A 222 -17.10 6.08 -7.43
C TRP A 222 -16.55 4.95 -8.28
N ASP A 223 -15.92 5.32 -9.40
CA ASP A 223 -15.19 4.40 -10.27
C ASP A 223 -13.69 4.66 -10.07
N PHE A 224 -12.96 3.58 -9.76
CA PHE A 224 -11.50 3.49 -9.74
C PHE A 224 -11.02 2.82 -11.03
#